data_AF-A0AA88QAA7-F1
#
_entry.id   AF-A0AA88QAA7-F1
#
_cell.length_a   1.000
_cell.length_b   1.000
_cell.length_c   1.000
_cell.angle_alpha   90.00
_cell.angle_beta   90.00
_cell.angle_gamma   90.00
#
_symmetry.space_group_name_H-M   'P 1'
#
loop_
_entity.id
_entity.type
_entity.pdbx_description
1 polymer ?
#
loop_
_entity_poly.entity_id
_entity_poly.type
_entity_poly.pdbx_seq_one_letter_code
_entity_poly.pdbx_strand_id
1 'polypeptide(L)'
;MGTALILWFLYLSSCSVSAEGHSLVVAQSTTLQLSPGVLVERSPGIKPGVKVVCERVHIHGLPRLKNLRKFAHLLKVNVSHANSSDRLPNVEVCFHRNASLGIGMCPQGQWERLTKGSWARSMSPFDHKLLDVRITGSSSANFVISIHEEFLLYRLIFLALGITMLTLASFLSKSLVFYYSGAMAVGVALVILIILFQGMKLLPTGRKSSLAVFLYSSLIGLGTFVLSYVPRLLRSILVEMGVSEDMYNPLAVIVLFFIVVTGAWLGFWVVRKFVLTEDGSVDTGVSLFVAWSIRIFASVMILQSSVDPLLAAGALVCGVIVSSILRRVGRRRFMRHLY
;
A
#
# COMPACT_ATOMS: atom_id res chain seq x y z
N MET A 1 4.66 -24.48 -24.14
CA MET A 1 4.28 -23.34 -23.27
C MET A 1 2.97 -22.64 -23.65
N GLY A 2 2.33 -22.95 -24.78
CA GLY A 2 1.04 -22.33 -25.16
C GLY A 2 -0.20 -22.93 -24.49
N THR A 3 -0.13 -24.16 -23.98
CA THR A 3 -1.28 -24.89 -23.44
C THR A 3 -1.68 -24.48 -22.01
N ALA A 4 -0.71 -24.06 -21.18
CA ALA A 4 -0.98 -23.57 -19.83
C ALA A 4 -1.66 -22.18 -19.83
N LEU A 5 -1.42 -21.36 -20.85
CA LEU A 5 -2.07 -20.06 -21.01
C LEU A 5 -3.56 -20.22 -21.34
N ILE A 6 -3.88 -21.20 -22.21
CA ILE A 6 -5.25 -21.47 -22.65
C ILE A 6 -6.09 -22.06 -21.51
N LEU A 7 -5.51 -22.91 -20.66
CA LEU A 7 -6.16 -23.44 -19.45
C LEU A 7 -6.49 -22.34 -18.42
N TRP A 8 -5.67 -21.27 -18.33
CA TRP A 8 -5.95 -20.14 -17.46
C TRP A 8 -7.06 -19.23 -18.01
N PHE A 9 -7.14 -19.08 -19.34
CA PHE A 9 -8.22 -18.35 -20.02
C PHE A 9 -9.58 -19.07 -19.91
N LEU A 10 -9.59 -20.40 -19.90
CA LEU A 10 -10.83 -21.19 -19.76
C LEU A 10 -11.39 -21.16 -18.33
N TYR A 11 -10.54 -21.03 -17.31
CA TYR A 11 -11.00 -20.91 -15.91
C TYR A 11 -11.69 -19.56 -15.62
N LEU A 12 -11.47 -18.54 -16.44
CA LEU A 12 -12.08 -17.20 -16.28
C LEU A 12 -13.48 -17.07 -16.90
N SER A 13 -13.98 -18.09 -17.62
CA SER A 13 -15.23 -18.01 -18.41
C SER A 13 -16.43 -18.78 -17.83
N SER A 14 -16.38 -19.26 -16.59
CA SER A 14 -17.56 -19.93 -16.00
C SER A 14 -18.67 -18.93 -15.67
N CYS A 15 -19.71 -19.01 -16.50
CA CYS A 15 -20.99 -18.30 -16.54
C CYS A 15 -21.76 -18.18 -15.22
N SER A 16 -22.64 -17.16 -15.13
CA SER A 16 -24.10 -17.38 -15.13
C SER A 16 -24.91 -16.07 -15.15
N VAL A 17 -25.95 -16.07 -15.99
CA VAL A 17 -27.02 -15.08 -16.12
C VAL A 17 -28.19 -15.45 -15.17
N SER A 18 -29.03 -14.45 -14.82
CA SER A 18 -30.35 -14.53 -14.16
C SER A 18 -30.31 -14.45 -12.61
N ALA A 19 -31.22 -13.80 -11.88
CA ALA A 19 -32.61 -13.36 -12.13
C ALA A 19 -32.99 -12.12 -11.27
N GLU A 20 -34.13 -11.49 -11.59
CA GLU A 20 -34.85 -10.39 -10.92
C GLU A 20 -34.55 -10.20 -9.41
N GLY A 21 -33.93 -9.07 -9.08
CA GLY A 21 -33.70 -8.57 -7.72
C GLY A 21 -32.98 -7.22 -7.77
N HIS A 22 -32.98 -6.46 -6.68
CA HIS A 22 -32.29 -5.17 -6.61
C HIS A 22 -30.77 -5.34 -6.86
N SER A 23 -30.35 -5.12 -8.10
CA SER A 23 -28.97 -5.25 -8.55
C SER A 23 -28.34 -3.88 -8.82
N LEU A 24 -27.18 -3.61 -8.24
CA LEU A 24 -26.37 -2.44 -8.54
C LEU A 24 -25.24 -2.80 -9.49
N VAL A 25 -25.16 -2.09 -10.61
CA VAL A 25 -24.05 -2.18 -11.57
C VAL A 25 -23.02 -1.09 -11.25
N VAL A 26 -21.75 -1.49 -11.18
CA VAL A 26 -20.56 -0.71 -10.76
C VAL A 26 -20.26 0.59 -11.56
N ALA A 27 -21.12 1.02 -12.48
CA ALA A 27 -20.93 2.23 -13.28
C ALA A 27 -21.93 3.36 -12.99
N GLN A 28 -22.95 3.13 -12.15
CA GLN A 28 -23.95 4.14 -11.79
C GLN A 28 -23.95 4.42 -10.29
N SER A 29 -23.88 5.71 -9.93
CA SER A 29 -24.18 6.19 -8.58
C SER A 29 -25.69 6.13 -8.37
N THR A 30 -26.21 4.97 -8.02
CA THR A 30 -27.65 4.80 -7.80
C THR A 30 -27.94 4.96 -6.31
N THR A 31 -28.60 6.06 -5.94
CA THR A 31 -29.22 6.20 -4.62
C THR A 31 -30.41 5.26 -4.54
N LEU A 32 -30.19 4.02 -4.10
CA LEU A 32 -31.30 3.11 -3.80
C LEU A 32 -31.91 3.50 -2.46
N GLN A 33 -33.16 3.96 -2.50
CA GLN A 33 -34.02 4.05 -1.32
C GLN A 33 -34.61 2.66 -1.09
N LEU A 34 -34.21 2.02 0.01
CA LEU A 34 -34.61 0.66 0.37
C LEU A 34 -36.02 0.70 1.03
N SER A 35 -36.97 -0.10 0.53
CA SER A 35 -38.33 -0.28 1.08
C SER A 35 -39.05 -1.49 0.47
N PRO A 36 -39.84 -2.29 1.23
CA PRO A 36 -39.63 -2.79 2.59
C PRO A 36 -38.97 -4.19 2.58
N GLY A 37 -37.93 -4.37 3.40
CA GLY A 37 -37.14 -5.61 3.48
C GLY A 37 -37.91 -6.84 3.98
N VAL A 38 -37.29 -8.01 3.83
CA VAL A 38 -37.83 -9.31 4.24
C VAL A 38 -37.76 -9.43 5.77
N LEU A 39 -38.89 -9.80 6.39
CA LEU A 39 -38.91 -10.08 7.82
C LEU A 39 -38.25 -11.43 8.10
N VAL A 40 -37.15 -11.42 8.86
CA VAL A 40 -36.36 -12.60 9.20
C VAL A 40 -36.40 -12.84 10.70
N GLU A 41 -36.71 -14.07 11.08
CA GLU A 41 -36.67 -14.55 12.46
C GLU A 41 -35.38 -15.35 12.70
N ARG A 42 -34.89 -15.36 13.95
CA ARG A 42 -33.72 -16.16 14.38
C ARG A 42 -32.42 -15.83 13.63
N SER A 43 -32.24 -14.58 13.20
CA SER A 43 -30.96 -14.11 12.65
C SER A 43 -29.81 -14.31 13.67
N PRO A 44 -28.66 -14.86 13.28
CA PRO A 44 -27.55 -15.13 14.19
C PRO A 44 -27.05 -13.87 14.92
N GLY A 45 -26.87 -13.98 16.24
CA GLY A 45 -26.44 -12.87 17.11
C GLY A 45 -27.56 -11.96 17.63
N ILE A 46 -28.81 -12.22 17.23
CA ILE A 46 -30.00 -11.53 17.76
C ILE A 46 -30.67 -12.39 18.83
N LYS A 47 -31.22 -11.74 19.86
CA LYS A 47 -31.94 -12.44 20.94
C LYS A 47 -33.12 -13.27 20.36
N PRO A 48 -33.36 -14.49 20.87
CA PRO A 48 -34.50 -15.30 20.45
C PRO A 48 -35.82 -14.54 20.59
N GLY A 49 -36.68 -14.61 19.56
CA GLY A 49 -38.00 -13.96 19.55
C GLY A 49 -38.03 -12.53 18.99
N VAL A 50 -36.88 -11.90 18.74
CA VAL A 50 -36.82 -10.58 18.10
C VAL A 50 -36.86 -10.74 16.58
N LYS A 51 -37.84 -10.09 15.93
CA LYS A 51 -37.97 -10.02 14.48
C LYS A 51 -37.08 -8.89 13.93
N VAL A 52 -36.39 -9.14 12.83
CA VAL A 52 -35.61 -8.12 12.12
C VAL A 52 -36.04 -8.00 10.68
N VAL A 53 -35.93 -6.78 10.17
CA VAL A 53 -36.11 -6.51 8.75
C VAL A 53 -34.74 -6.60 8.09
N CYS A 54 -34.60 -7.49 7.13
CA CYS A 54 -33.36 -7.76 6.42
C CYS A 54 -33.54 -7.53 4.93
N GLU A 55 -32.54 -6.93 4.30
CA GLU A 55 -32.52 -6.70 2.87
C GLU A 55 -31.15 -7.05 2.31
N ARG A 56 -31.12 -7.62 1.10
CA ARG A 56 -29.90 -8.01 0.41
C ARG A 56 -29.78 -7.25 -0.89
N VAL A 57 -28.68 -6.53 -1.05
CA VAL A 57 -28.32 -5.82 -2.27
C VAL A 57 -27.19 -6.56 -2.97
N HIS A 58 -27.39 -6.86 -4.24
CA HIS A 58 -26.40 -7.53 -5.07
C HIS A 58 -25.54 -6.48 -5.78
N ILE A 59 -24.23 -6.50 -5.52
CA ILE A 59 -23.27 -5.61 -6.15
C ILE A 59 -22.49 -6.41 -7.19
N HIS A 60 -22.80 -6.15 -8.46
CA HIS A 60 -22.16 -6.86 -9.58
C HIS A 60 -20.91 -6.13 -10.06
N GLY A 61 -19.76 -6.78 -9.89
CA GLY A 61 -18.49 -6.36 -10.46
C GLY A 61 -18.51 -6.32 -11.99
N LEU A 62 -17.59 -5.54 -12.55
CA LEU A 62 -17.41 -5.41 -13.99
C LEU A 62 -16.60 -6.59 -14.57
N PRO A 63 -16.82 -6.97 -15.83
CA PRO A 63 -15.97 -7.94 -16.50
C PRO A 63 -14.57 -7.38 -16.71
N ARG A 64 -13.56 -8.13 -16.22
CA ARG A 64 -12.13 -7.74 -16.18
C ARG A 64 -11.57 -7.30 -17.54
N LEU A 65 -11.65 -8.18 -18.54
CA LEU A 65 -11.03 -7.98 -19.86
C LEU A 65 -11.64 -6.81 -20.64
N LYS A 66 -12.94 -6.54 -20.45
CA LYS A 66 -13.62 -5.41 -21.12
C LYS A 66 -13.34 -4.08 -20.42
N ASN A 67 -12.98 -4.08 -19.15
CA ASN A 67 -12.85 -2.88 -18.31
C ASN A 67 -11.44 -2.70 -17.73
N LEU A 68 -10.39 -3.06 -18.47
CA LEU A 68 -8.99 -2.93 -18.03
C LEU A 68 -8.59 -1.49 -17.67
N ARG A 69 -9.29 -0.47 -18.20
CA ARG A 69 -9.10 0.94 -17.79
C ARG A 69 -9.30 1.13 -16.28
N LYS A 70 -10.10 0.27 -15.63
CA LYS A 70 -10.37 0.29 -14.20
C LYS A 70 -9.35 -0.49 -13.35
N PHE A 71 -8.22 -0.91 -13.93
CA PHE A 71 -7.17 -1.69 -13.26
C PHE A 71 -6.67 -1.06 -11.94
N ALA A 72 -6.45 0.25 -11.94
CA ALA A 72 -5.94 1.02 -10.79
C ALA A 72 -7.06 1.74 -9.99
N HIS A 73 -8.32 1.33 -10.17
CA HIS A 73 -9.45 1.94 -9.47
C HIS A 73 -9.83 1.12 -8.22
N LEU A 74 -10.39 1.81 -7.24
CA LEU A 74 -10.98 1.25 -6.03
C LEU A 74 -12.45 1.66 -5.99
N LEU A 75 -13.33 0.72 -5.63
CA LEU A 75 -14.70 1.07 -5.29
C LEU A 75 -14.83 1.23 -3.79
N LYS A 76 -15.56 2.25 -3.37
CA LYS A 76 -15.96 2.48 -1.99
C LYS A 76 -17.48 2.43 -1.91
N VAL A 77 -17.97 1.40 -1.24
CA VAL A 77 -19.39 1.21 -0.93
C VAL A 77 -19.66 1.89 0.39
N ASN A 78 -20.65 2.76 0.43
CA ASN A 78 -21.07 3.49 1.61
C ASN A 78 -22.56 3.25 1.86
N VAL A 79 -22.91 3.06 3.12
CA VAL A 79 -24.29 2.95 3.60
C VAL A 79 -24.47 4.05 4.63
N SER A 80 -25.36 5.00 4.33
CA SER A 80 -25.65 6.11 5.23
C SER A 80 -27.14 6.19 5.50
N HIS A 81 -27.49 6.54 6.74
CA HIS A 81 -28.87 6.85 7.10
C HIS A 81 -29.30 8.19 6.46
N ALA A 82 -30.47 8.23 5.85
CA ALA A 82 -30.94 9.40 5.10
C ALA A 82 -31.29 10.60 6.00
N ASN A 83 -31.72 10.35 7.25
CA ASN A 83 -32.23 11.38 8.15
C ASN A 83 -31.31 11.60 9.36
N SER A 84 -30.95 12.85 9.65
CA SER A 84 -30.19 13.25 10.84
C SER A 84 -31.08 13.34 12.10
N SER A 85 -31.78 12.26 12.44
CA SER A 85 -32.58 12.16 13.68
C SER A 85 -31.68 11.77 14.85
N ASP A 86 -31.94 12.37 16.03
CA ASP A 86 -31.23 12.10 17.30
C ASP A 86 -31.29 10.64 17.79
N ARG A 87 -32.20 9.82 17.23
CA ARG A 87 -32.27 8.38 17.51
C ARG A 87 -31.89 7.57 16.28
N LEU A 88 -30.64 7.11 16.27
CA LEU A 88 -30.15 6.17 15.28
C LEU A 88 -30.77 4.78 15.52
N PRO A 89 -31.44 4.17 14.53
CA PRO A 89 -31.82 2.77 14.64
C PRO A 89 -30.57 1.88 14.72
N ASN A 90 -30.68 0.76 15.43
CA ASN A 90 -29.63 -0.24 15.49
C ASN A 90 -29.58 -1.00 14.16
N VAL A 91 -28.71 -0.51 13.27
CA VAL A 91 -28.51 -1.03 11.92
C VAL A 91 -27.19 -1.74 11.85
N GLU A 92 -27.23 -2.94 11.32
CA GLU A 92 -26.07 -3.78 11.13
C GLU A 92 -25.98 -4.19 9.66
N VAL A 93 -24.77 -4.19 9.13
CA VAL A 93 -24.47 -4.53 7.74
C VAL A 93 -23.50 -5.69 7.69
N CYS A 94 -23.69 -6.58 6.75
CA CYS A 94 -22.78 -7.67 6.45
C CYS A 94 -22.39 -7.59 4.98
N PHE A 95 -21.08 -7.59 4.72
CA PHE A 95 -20.52 -7.50 3.38
C PHE A 95 -19.75 -8.76 3.03
N HIS A 96 -20.33 -9.60 2.18
CA HIS A 96 -19.87 -10.98 1.98
C HIS A 96 -19.93 -11.41 0.51
N ARG A 97 -19.44 -12.62 0.20
CA ARG A 97 -19.48 -13.21 -1.16
C ARG A 97 -20.39 -14.43 -1.26
N ASN A 98 -20.88 -14.96 -0.13
CA ASN A 98 -21.49 -16.27 -0.13
C ASN A 98 -22.99 -16.18 -0.41
N ALA A 99 -23.37 -16.45 -1.66
CA ALA A 99 -24.77 -16.45 -2.08
C ALA A 99 -25.59 -17.60 -1.47
N SER A 100 -24.95 -18.65 -0.94
CA SER A 100 -25.67 -19.77 -0.30
C SER A 100 -26.27 -19.41 1.05
N LEU A 101 -25.84 -18.30 1.67
CA LEU A 101 -26.38 -17.83 2.94
C LEU A 101 -27.77 -17.22 2.71
N GLY A 102 -28.76 -17.57 3.53
CA GLY A 102 -30.05 -16.89 3.53
C GLY A 102 -29.92 -15.40 3.85
N ILE A 103 -30.88 -14.59 3.40
CA ILE A 103 -30.91 -13.14 3.67
C ILE A 103 -30.91 -12.91 5.19
N GLY A 104 -29.98 -12.12 5.69
CA GLY A 104 -29.91 -11.83 7.13
C GLY A 104 -29.40 -12.99 8.00
N MET A 105 -28.91 -14.09 7.41
CA MET A 105 -28.43 -15.28 8.13
C MET A 105 -26.90 -15.38 8.19
N CYS A 106 -26.20 -14.26 8.06
CA CYS A 106 -24.74 -14.23 8.17
C CYS A 106 -24.28 -14.54 9.61
N PRO A 107 -23.11 -15.16 9.81
CA PRO A 107 -22.54 -15.43 11.13
C PRO A 107 -22.40 -14.16 11.97
N GLN A 108 -22.59 -14.25 13.29
CA GLN A 108 -22.60 -13.11 14.20
C GLN A 108 -21.36 -12.20 14.06
N GLY A 109 -20.16 -12.77 13.88
CA GLY A 109 -18.91 -12.01 13.77
C GLY A 109 -18.72 -11.24 12.46
N GLN A 110 -19.61 -11.41 11.46
CA GLN A 110 -19.52 -10.72 10.17
C GLN A 110 -20.43 -9.49 10.08
N TRP A 111 -21.20 -9.21 11.13
CA TRP A 111 -22.08 -8.06 11.21
C TRP A 111 -21.34 -6.86 11.80
N GLU A 112 -21.47 -5.73 11.11
CA GLU A 112 -20.85 -4.46 11.50
C GLU A 112 -21.93 -3.41 11.73
N ARG A 113 -21.82 -2.67 12.82
CA ARG A 113 -22.75 -1.58 13.14
C ARG A 113 -22.36 -0.31 12.38
N LEU A 114 -23.37 0.50 12.05
CA LEU A 114 -23.12 1.85 11.56
C LEU A 114 -22.50 2.70 12.69
N THR A 115 -21.33 3.26 12.45
CA THR A 115 -20.67 4.19 13.37
C THR A 115 -21.03 5.62 12.97
N LYS A 116 -21.61 6.41 13.88
CA LYS A 116 -22.02 7.80 13.58
C LYS A 116 -22.97 7.93 12.36
N GLY A 117 -23.78 6.91 12.08
CA GLY A 117 -24.79 6.94 11.02
C GLY A 117 -24.30 6.57 9.63
N SER A 118 -23.05 6.16 9.49
CA SER A 118 -22.50 5.66 8.22
C SER A 118 -21.62 4.43 8.41
N TRP A 119 -21.49 3.66 7.33
CA TRP A 119 -20.57 2.55 7.19
C TRP A 119 -19.98 2.58 5.79
N ALA A 120 -18.66 2.40 5.67
CA ALA A 120 -18.01 2.35 4.37
C ALA A 120 -16.98 1.22 4.31
N ARG A 121 -16.96 0.53 3.17
CA ARG A 121 -15.97 -0.52 2.87
C ARG A 121 -15.53 -0.44 1.42
N SER A 122 -14.26 -0.76 1.18
CA SER A 122 -13.69 -0.79 -0.15
C SER A 122 -13.74 -2.18 -0.77
N MET A 123 -13.85 -2.23 -2.11
CA MET A 123 -13.82 -3.45 -2.89
C MET A 123 -13.17 -3.22 -4.27
N SER A 124 -12.78 -4.31 -4.93
CA SER A 124 -12.33 -4.26 -6.32
C SER A 124 -13.50 -3.94 -7.26
N PRO A 125 -13.31 -3.12 -8.31
CA PRO A 125 -14.32 -2.90 -9.34
C PRO A 125 -14.83 -4.15 -10.07
N PHE A 126 -14.05 -5.23 -10.00
CA PHE A 126 -14.30 -6.48 -10.73
C PHE A 126 -14.84 -7.61 -9.83
N ASP A 127 -15.05 -7.33 -8.55
CA ASP A 127 -15.50 -8.31 -7.58
C ASP A 127 -17.03 -8.29 -7.45
N HIS A 128 -17.62 -9.47 -7.18
CA HIS A 128 -19.05 -9.60 -6.93
C HIS A 128 -19.27 -9.77 -5.44
N LYS A 129 -20.14 -8.93 -4.88
CA LYS A 129 -20.37 -8.86 -3.44
C LYS A 129 -21.85 -8.74 -3.12
N LEU A 130 -22.22 -9.28 -1.97
CA LEU A 130 -23.55 -9.19 -1.39
C LEU A 130 -23.46 -8.28 -0.17
N LEU A 131 -24.38 -7.33 -0.09
CA LEU A 131 -24.55 -6.46 1.07
C LEU A 131 -25.89 -6.78 1.73
N ASP A 132 -25.84 -7.43 2.89
CA ASP A 132 -27.01 -7.67 3.71
C ASP A 132 -27.10 -6.54 4.74
N VAL A 133 -28.25 -5.88 4.80
CA VAL A 133 -28.57 -4.85 5.81
C VAL A 133 -29.65 -5.42 6.70
N ARG A 134 -29.46 -5.38 8.02
CA ARG A 134 -30.48 -5.75 9.00
C ARG A 134 -30.76 -4.62 9.97
N ILE A 135 -32.04 -4.43 10.27
CA ILE A 135 -32.53 -3.37 11.15
C ILE A 135 -33.25 -4.03 12.32
N THR A 136 -32.88 -3.64 13.54
CA THR A 136 -33.61 -4.03 14.75
C THR A 136 -34.59 -2.93 15.15
N GLY A 137 -35.88 -3.26 15.24
CA GLY A 137 -36.95 -2.33 15.59
C GLY A 137 -38.05 -2.22 14.52
N SER A 138 -39.20 -1.65 14.90
CA SER A 138 -40.39 -1.49 14.03
C SER A 138 -40.33 -0.25 13.13
N SER A 139 -39.28 0.57 13.21
CA SER A 139 -39.15 1.77 12.38
C SER A 139 -38.60 1.42 11.00
N SER A 140 -39.41 1.62 9.96
CA SER A 140 -38.92 1.73 8.59
C SER A 140 -37.94 2.91 8.51
N ALA A 141 -36.66 2.62 8.41
CA ALA A 141 -35.62 3.63 8.30
C ALA A 141 -35.09 3.65 6.86
N ASN A 142 -34.98 4.85 6.30
CA ASN A 142 -34.50 5.03 4.94
C ASN A 142 -32.97 5.10 4.95
N PHE A 143 -32.34 4.19 4.20
CA PHE A 143 -30.90 4.18 3.99
C PHE A 143 -30.59 4.49 2.54
N VAL A 144 -29.47 5.17 2.34
CA VAL A 144 -28.90 5.44 1.03
C VAL A 144 -27.63 4.63 0.90
N ILE A 145 -27.59 3.79 -0.12
CA ILE A 145 -26.36 3.10 -0.53
C ILE A 145 -25.75 3.94 -1.64
N SER A 146 -24.49 4.35 -1.46
CA SER A 146 -23.71 5.03 -2.50
C SER A 146 -22.47 4.22 -2.84
N ILE A 147 -22.13 4.19 -4.14
CA ILE A 147 -20.91 3.56 -4.63
C ILE A 147 -20.08 4.67 -5.28
N HIS A 148 -18.88 4.87 -4.76
CA HIS A 148 -17.92 5.83 -5.29
C HIS A 148 -16.73 5.10 -5.89
N GLU A 149 -16.30 5.54 -7.06
CA GLU A 149 -15.11 5.02 -7.72
C GLU A 149 -13.96 6.02 -7.56
N GLU A 150 -12.83 5.54 -7.06
CA GLU A 150 -11.63 6.33 -6.81
C GLU A 150 -10.48 5.82 -7.68
N PHE A 151 -9.87 6.71 -8.47
CA PHE A 151 -8.65 6.40 -9.22
C PHE A 151 -7.42 6.59 -8.34
N LEU A 152 -6.55 5.57 -8.26
CA LEU A 152 -5.39 5.57 -7.38
C LEU A 152 -4.09 5.59 -8.19
N LEU A 153 -3.59 6.79 -8.50
CA LEU A 153 -2.40 6.98 -9.35
C LEU A 153 -1.16 6.24 -8.84
N TYR A 154 -0.95 6.19 -7.52
CA TYR A 154 0.22 5.51 -6.93
C TYR A 154 0.32 4.03 -7.31
N ARG A 155 -0.82 3.39 -7.62
CA ARG A 155 -0.83 1.99 -8.07
C ARG A 155 -0.18 1.81 -9.44
N LEU A 156 -0.37 2.78 -10.34
CA LEU A 156 0.30 2.80 -11.63
C LEU A 156 1.80 3.07 -11.46
N ILE A 157 2.17 3.95 -10.51
CA ILE A 157 3.57 4.20 -10.16
C ILE A 157 4.23 2.92 -9.65
N PHE A 158 3.56 2.16 -8.78
CA PHE A 158 4.06 0.86 -8.30
C PHE A 158 4.20 -0.16 -9.44
N LEU A 159 3.28 -0.20 -10.40
CA LEU A 159 3.42 -1.05 -11.58
C LEU A 159 4.67 -0.69 -12.39
N ALA A 160 4.84 0.60 -12.71
CA ALA A 160 5.96 1.09 -13.50
C ALA A 160 7.30 0.85 -12.77
N LEU A 161 7.39 1.26 -11.50
CA LEU A 161 8.59 1.08 -10.68
C LEU A 161 8.92 -0.40 -10.45
N GLY A 162 7.91 -1.24 -10.23
CA GLY A 162 8.10 -2.68 -10.09
C GLY A 162 8.67 -3.30 -11.37
N ILE A 163 8.13 -2.95 -12.55
CA ILE A 163 8.66 -3.45 -13.83
C ILE A 163 10.10 -2.95 -14.08
N THR A 164 10.41 -1.68 -13.78
CA THR A 164 11.77 -1.15 -13.94
C THR A 164 12.75 -1.78 -12.96
N MET A 165 12.37 -2.00 -11.70
CA MET A 165 13.23 -2.71 -10.75
C MET A 165 13.46 -4.16 -11.18
N LEU A 166 12.44 -4.83 -11.70
CA LEU A 166 12.54 -6.22 -12.17
C LEU A 166 13.50 -6.34 -13.37
N THR A 167 13.50 -5.35 -14.28
CA THR A 167 14.45 -5.30 -15.40
C THR A 167 15.87 -5.03 -14.92
N LEU A 168 16.05 -4.02 -14.07
CA LEU A 168 17.35 -3.58 -13.55
C LEU A 168 17.98 -4.55 -12.55
N ALA A 169 17.22 -5.46 -11.93
CA ALA A 169 17.69 -6.33 -10.86
C ALA A 169 19.03 -7.02 -11.14
N SER A 170 19.20 -7.55 -12.36
CA SER A 170 20.42 -8.29 -12.73
C SER A 170 21.61 -7.41 -13.10
N PHE A 171 21.36 -6.14 -13.43
CA PHE A 171 22.40 -5.15 -13.65
C PHE A 171 22.89 -4.59 -12.31
N LEU A 172 21.95 -4.14 -11.46
CA LEU A 172 22.26 -3.55 -10.15
C LEU A 172 22.97 -4.53 -9.23
N SER A 173 22.57 -5.82 -9.23
CA SER A 173 23.19 -6.85 -8.40
C SER A 173 24.69 -7.06 -8.64
N LYS A 174 25.20 -6.66 -9.81
CA LYS A 174 26.61 -6.82 -10.21
C LYS A 174 27.35 -5.48 -10.27
N SER A 175 26.64 -4.37 -10.06
CA SER A 175 27.21 -3.03 -10.20
C SER A 175 27.94 -2.63 -8.93
N LEU A 176 29.26 -2.46 -9.00
CA LEU A 176 30.05 -1.91 -7.90
C LEU A 176 29.57 -0.52 -7.48
N VAL A 177 29.19 0.32 -8.46
CA VAL A 177 28.65 1.66 -8.20
C VAL A 177 27.40 1.59 -7.35
N PHE A 178 26.52 0.59 -7.58
CA PHE A 178 25.31 0.42 -6.79
C PHE A 178 25.63 0.09 -5.32
N TYR A 179 26.57 -0.82 -5.06
CA TYR A 179 26.95 -1.18 -3.69
C TYR A 179 27.64 -0.03 -2.97
N TYR A 180 28.64 0.59 -3.60
CA TYR A 180 29.37 1.69 -2.99
C TYR A 180 28.48 2.92 -2.76
N SER A 181 27.69 3.35 -3.76
CA SER A 181 26.78 4.49 -3.58
C SER A 181 25.70 4.20 -2.54
N GLY A 182 25.09 3.02 -2.57
CA GLY A 182 24.07 2.61 -1.61
C GLY A 182 24.61 2.52 -0.19
N ALA A 183 25.73 1.84 0.01
CA ALA A 183 26.32 1.68 1.34
C ALA A 183 26.84 3.01 1.90
N MET A 184 27.43 3.88 1.07
CA MET A 184 27.84 5.23 1.51
C MET A 184 26.63 6.08 1.89
N ALA A 185 25.56 6.08 1.09
CA ALA A 185 24.35 6.83 1.40
C ALA A 185 23.70 6.34 2.70
N VAL A 186 23.59 5.01 2.89
CA VAL A 186 23.08 4.41 4.13
C VAL A 186 24.01 4.73 5.31
N GLY A 187 25.34 4.67 5.12
CA GLY A 187 26.32 5.00 6.15
C GLY A 187 26.19 6.44 6.64
N VAL A 188 26.07 7.41 5.71
CA VAL A 188 25.81 8.83 6.05
C VAL A 188 24.48 8.98 6.78
N ALA A 189 23.40 8.35 6.29
CA ALA A 189 22.11 8.39 6.94
C ALA A 189 22.15 7.81 8.37
N LEU A 190 22.88 6.71 8.59
CA LEU A 190 23.05 6.10 9.90
C LEU A 190 23.81 7.02 10.87
N VAL A 191 24.91 7.64 10.44
CA VAL A 191 25.64 8.60 11.28
C VAL A 191 24.75 9.78 11.67
N ILE A 192 23.99 10.33 10.72
CA ILE A 192 23.01 11.40 11.00
C ILE A 192 21.98 10.90 12.02
N LEU A 193 21.36 9.74 11.80
CA LEU A 193 20.37 9.19 12.72
C LEU A 193 20.92 8.94 14.13
N ILE A 194 22.16 8.47 14.25
CA ILE A 194 22.83 8.27 15.55
C ILE A 194 23.01 9.63 16.26
N ILE A 195 23.52 10.65 15.57
CA ILE A 195 23.71 11.98 16.15
C ILE A 195 22.37 12.58 16.58
N LEU A 196 21.35 12.45 15.74
CA LEU A 196 19.98 12.90 16.06
C LEU A 196 19.45 12.19 17.30
N PHE A 197 19.59 10.87 17.38
CA PHE A 197 19.15 10.09 18.53
C PHE A 197 19.91 10.45 19.81
N GLN A 198 21.22 10.67 19.72
CA GLN A 198 22.04 11.11 20.85
C GLN A 198 21.68 12.52 21.32
N GLY A 199 21.45 13.45 20.38
CA GLY A 199 21.00 14.82 20.68
C GLY A 199 19.64 14.84 21.37
N MET A 200 18.73 13.94 21.00
CA MET A 200 17.45 13.78 21.69
C MET A 200 17.59 13.26 23.13
N LYS A 201 18.58 12.40 23.41
CA LYS A 201 18.82 11.85 24.75
C LYS A 201 19.42 12.86 25.73
N LEU A 202 20.08 13.90 25.22
CA LEU A 202 20.69 14.97 26.01
C LEU A 202 19.69 16.08 26.40
N LEU A 203 18.48 16.08 25.84
CA LEU A 203 17.44 17.03 26.18
C LEU A 203 16.57 16.48 27.32
N PRO A 204 16.25 17.28 28.35
CA PRO A 204 15.28 16.91 29.39
C PRO A 204 13.86 16.91 28.79
N THR A 205 13.55 15.92 27.96
CA THR A 205 12.25 15.79 27.30
C THR A 205 11.42 14.74 28.04
N GLY A 206 10.45 15.23 28.80
CA GLY A 206 9.52 14.40 29.55
C GLY A 206 8.75 13.41 28.66
N ARG A 207 8.84 12.12 29.00
CA ARG A 207 7.92 10.97 28.87
C ARG A 207 6.89 10.83 27.72
N LYS A 208 6.83 11.64 26.66
CA LYS A 208 5.76 11.54 25.62
C LYS A 208 6.21 11.77 24.16
N SER A 209 7.38 11.27 23.74
CA SER A 209 7.87 11.47 22.37
C SER A 209 8.58 10.24 21.79
N SER A 210 7.85 9.16 21.51
CA SER A 210 8.34 8.07 20.64
C SER A 210 7.66 8.10 19.25
N LEU A 211 6.37 8.47 19.21
CA LEU A 211 5.60 8.62 17.98
C LEU A 211 5.99 9.84 17.15
N ALA A 212 6.34 10.95 17.80
CA ALA A 212 6.84 12.13 17.11
C ALA A 212 8.17 11.81 16.41
N VAL A 213 9.04 11.01 17.02
CA VAL A 213 10.32 10.58 16.45
C VAL A 213 10.14 9.78 15.16
N PHE A 214 9.16 8.87 15.12
CA PHE A 214 8.84 8.12 13.90
C PHE A 214 8.31 9.03 12.78
N LEU A 215 7.45 9.99 13.10
CA LEU A 215 6.94 10.98 12.14
C LEU A 215 8.03 11.95 11.65
N TYR A 216 8.93 12.40 12.53
CA TYR A 216 10.09 13.24 12.19
C TYR A 216 11.18 12.49 11.41
N SER A 217 11.21 11.15 11.46
CA SER A 217 12.17 10.32 10.71
C SER A 217 11.85 10.13 9.22
N SER A 218 10.68 10.60 8.76
CA SER A 218 10.37 10.64 7.33
C SER A 218 11.41 11.51 6.60
N LEU A 219 11.84 11.15 5.38
CA LEU A 219 12.88 11.86 4.62
C LEU A 219 12.73 13.40 4.63
N ILE A 220 11.50 13.90 4.60
CA ILE A 220 11.14 15.33 4.62
C ILE A 220 11.26 15.94 6.03
N GLY A 221 10.92 15.18 7.08
CA GLY A 221 11.10 15.58 8.48
C GLY A 221 12.56 15.57 8.92
N LEU A 222 13.35 14.62 8.38
CA LEU A 222 14.79 14.52 8.64
C LEU A 222 15.54 15.72 8.06
N GLY A 223 15.23 16.11 6.82
CA GLY A 223 15.88 17.25 6.17
C GLY A 223 15.58 18.59 6.86
N THR A 224 14.32 18.82 7.25
CA THR A 224 13.93 20.06 7.94
C THR A 224 14.49 20.14 9.36
N PHE A 225 14.52 19.03 10.10
CA PHE A 225 15.12 18.97 11.43
C PHE A 225 16.64 19.18 11.39
N VAL A 226 17.35 18.51 10.48
CA VAL A 226 18.81 18.65 10.35
C VAL A 226 19.19 20.09 9.98
N LEU A 227 18.51 20.72 9.02
CA LEU A 227 18.83 22.07 8.56
C LEU A 227 18.49 23.17 9.58
N SER A 228 17.50 22.96 10.44
CA SER A 228 17.06 23.99 11.40
C SER A 228 17.60 23.80 12.81
N TYR A 229 17.77 22.55 13.24
CA TYR A 229 18.06 22.23 14.64
C TYR A 229 19.56 22.01 14.89
N VAL A 230 20.27 21.33 14.00
CA VAL A 230 21.71 21.07 14.15
C VAL A 230 22.52 22.38 14.22
N PRO A 231 22.26 23.40 13.38
CA PRO A 231 22.96 24.69 13.51
C PRO A 231 22.62 25.42 14.81
N ARG A 232 21.40 25.26 15.33
CA ARG A 232 20.94 25.92 16.56
C ARG A 232 21.56 25.28 17.81
N LEU A 233 21.68 23.96 17.85
CA LEU A 233 22.39 23.22 18.89
C LEU A 233 23.89 23.53 18.87
N LEU A 234 24.52 23.49 17.69
CA LEU A 234 25.92 23.87 17.52
C LEU A 234 26.17 25.30 18.00
N ARG A 235 25.29 26.26 17.62
CA ARG A 235 25.36 27.64 18.11
C ARG A 235 25.33 27.70 19.63
N SER A 236 24.42 26.98 20.31
CA SER A 236 24.34 27.00 21.78
C SER A 236 25.60 26.47 22.47
N ILE A 237 26.17 25.36 21.98
CA ILE A 237 27.38 24.76 22.57
C ILE A 237 28.60 25.63 22.30
N LEU A 238 28.70 26.23 21.12
CA LEU A 238 29.84 27.06 20.77
C LEU A 238 29.81 28.46 21.42
N VAL A 239 28.62 29.04 21.66
CA VAL A 239 28.48 30.25 22.51
C VAL A 239 29.03 29.94 23.90
N GLU A 240 28.70 28.78 24.46
CA GLU A 240 29.20 28.32 25.76
C GLU A 240 30.73 28.14 25.77
N MET A 241 31.34 27.82 24.62
CA MET A 241 32.79 27.72 24.43
C MET A 241 33.47 29.06 24.07
N GLY A 242 32.73 30.18 24.04
CA GLY A 242 33.29 31.52 23.78
C GLY A 242 33.65 31.80 22.32
N VAL A 243 33.10 31.05 21.37
CA VAL A 243 33.36 31.23 19.92
C VAL A 243 32.53 32.40 19.37
N SER A 244 33.14 33.29 18.59
CA SER A 244 32.45 34.47 18.04
C SER A 244 31.34 34.09 17.05
N GLU A 245 30.32 34.96 16.94
CA GLU A 245 29.14 34.73 16.09
C GLU A 245 29.48 34.49 14.62
N ASP A 246 30.60 35.05 14.18
CA ASP A 246 31.07 35.04 12.80
C ASP A 246 31.67 33.68 12.40
N MET A 247 32.07 32.85 13.38
CA MET A 247 32.69 31.53 13.15
C MET A 247 31.68 30.37 13.10
N TYR A 248 30.38 30.61 13.33
CA TYR A 248 29.37 29.55 13.34
C TYR A 248 29.15 28.87 11.98
N ASN A 249 28.97 29.66 10.94
CA ASN A 249 28.74 29.14 9.60
C ASN A 249 29.92 28.30 9.07
N PRO A 250 31.19 28.74 9.17
CA PRO A 250 32.31 27.90 8.77
C PRO A 250 32.42 26.64 9.65
N LEU A 251 32.20 26.72 10.96
CA LEU A 251 32.26 25.53 11.81
C LEU A 251 31.15 24.52 11.50
N ALA A 252 29.92 24.97 11.26
CA ALA A 252 28.80 24.10 10.91
C ALA A 252 29.06 23.35 9.59
N VAL A 253 29.65 24.01 8.59
CA VAL A 253 30.07 23.38 7.33
C VAL A 253 31.15 22.32 7.57
N ILE A 254 32.14 22.62 8.42
CA ILE A 254 33.21 21.68 8.78
C ILE A 254 32.63 20.43 9.48
N VAL A 255 31.74 20.62 10.44
CA VAL A 255 31.08 19.50 11.15
C VAL A 255 30.25 18.64 10.19
N LEU A 256 29.45 19.27 9.32
CA LEU A 256 28.67 18.55 8.31
C LEU A 256 29.57 17.74 7.37
N PHE A 257 30.70 18.31 6.95
CA PHE A 257 31.68 17.62 6.13
C PHE A 257 32.23 16.36 6.83
N PHE A 258 32.63 16.46 8.11
CA PHE A 258 33.11 15.30 8.87
C PHE A 258 32.03 14.22 9.04
N ILE A 259 30.77 14.60 9.22
CA ILE A 259 29.64 13.65 9.28
C ILE A 259 29.52 12.88 7.97
N VAL A 260 29.54 13.58 6.84
CA VAL A 260 29.43 12.97 5.51
C VAL A 260 30.64 12.06 5.23
N VAL A 261 31.85 12.53 5.51
CA VAL A 261 33.08 11.74 5.31
C VAL A 261 33.09 10.50 6.19
N THR A 262 32.72 10.61 7.46
CA THR A 262 32.68 9.46 8.38
C THR A 262 31.65 8.43 7.93
N GLY A 263 30.44 8.87 7.55
CA GLY A 263 29.40 7.98 7.05
C GLY A 263 29.78 7.29 5.74
N ALA A 264 30.36 8.04 4.80
CA ALA A 264 30.85 7.49 3.54
C ALA A 264 32.02 6.51 3.76
N TRP A 265 32.96 6.83 4.65
CA TRP A 265 34.05 5.94 5.03
C TRP A 265 33.55 4.61 5.60
N LEU A 266 32.58 4.65 6.51
CA LEU A 266 31.96 3.45 7.07
C LEU A 266 31.26 2.62 5.97
N GLY A 267 30.48 3.27 5.10
CA GLY A 267 29.82 2.59 3.98
C GLY A 267 30.81 1.95 3.00
N PHE A 268 31.89 2.66 2.65
CA PHE A 268 32.97 2.13 1.82
C PHE A 268 33.66 0.92 2.47
N TRP A 269 33.97 1.01 3.76
CA TRP A 269 34.61 -0.08 4.50
C TRP A 269 33.75 -1.35 4.52
N VAL A 270 32.43 -1.21 4.75
CA VAL A 270 31.49 -2.33 4.73
C VAL A 270 31.49 -3.03 3.38
N VAL A 271 31.42 -2.30 2.27
CA VAL A 271 31.45 -2.89 0.92
C VAL A 271 32.75 -3.63 0.68
N ARG A 272 33.88 -3.00 1.00
CA ARG A 272 35.20 -3.62 0.80
C ARG A 272 35.34 -4.93 1.60
N LYS A 273 34.78 -4.99 2.81
CA LYS A 273 34.93 -6.15 3.70
C LYS A 273 33.93 -7.29 3.42
N PHE A 274 32.69 -6.96 3.06
CA PHE A 274 31.59 -7.94 3.02
C PHE A 274 31.02 -8.20 1.62
N VAL A 275 31.24 -7.31 0.65
CA VAL A 275 30.65 -7.41 -0.69
C VAL A 275 31.67 -7.87 -1.72
N LEU A 276 32.95 -7.57 -1.54
CA LEU A 276 34.00 -7.88 -2.50
C LEU A 276 34.73 -9.19 -2.19
N THR A 277 35.08 -9.91 -3.25
CA THR A 277 36.02 -11.05 -3.21
C THR A 277 37.47 -10.54 -3.22
N GLU A 278 38.42 -11.47 -3.04
CA GLU A 278 39.86 -11.17 -3.08
C GLU A 278 40.29 -10.51 -4.41
N ASP A 279 39.62 -10.85 -5.52
CA ASP A 279 39.86 -10.28 -6.85
C ASP A 279 39.22 -8.89 -7.05
N GLY A 280 38.56 -8.33 -6.04
CA GLY A 280 37.86 -7.04 -6.12
C GLY A 280 36.53 -7.07 -6.88
N SER A 281 36.07 -8.25 -7.27
CA SER A 281 34.75 -8.46 -7.88
C SER A 281 33.65 -8.60 -6.82
N VAL A 282 32.38 -8.40 -7.20
CA VAL A 282 31.25 -8.63 -6.27
C VAL A 282 31.11 -10.12 -6.00
N ASP A 283 31.02 -10.50 -4.73
CA ASP A 283 30.77 -11.89 -4.32
C ASP A 283 29.51 -12.45 -4.98
N THR A 284 29.61 -13.68 -5.47
CA THR A 284 28.53 -14.31 -6.23
C THR A 284 27.30 -14.55 -5.36
N GLY A 285 27.50 -14.98 -4.10
CA GLY A 285 26.43 -15.19 -3.13
C GLY A 285 25.69 -13.88 -2.80
N VAL A 286 26.44 -12.82 -2.52
CA VAL A 286 25.90 -11.48 -2.28
C VAL A 286 25.13 -10.97 -3.50
N SER A 287 25.69 -11.10 -4.70
CA SER A 287 25.03 -10.66 -5.93
C SER A 287 23.70 -11.40 -6.19
N LEU A 288 23.66 -12.71 -5.91
CA LEU A 288 22.46 -13.52 -6.07
C LEU A 288 21.38 -13.10 -5.06
N PHE A 289 21.78 -12.91 -3.79
CA PHE A 289 20.88 -12.45 -2.73
C PHE A 289 20.26 -11.08 -3.08
N VAL A 290 21.08 -10.12 -3.50
CA VAL A 290 20.59 -8.78 -3.89
C VAL A 290 19.68 -8.86 -5.11
N ALA A 291 20.03 -9.66 -6.12
CA ALA A 291 19.18 -9.85 -7.30
C ALA A 291 17.79 -10.38 -6.94
N TRP A 292 17.71 -11.39 -6.07
CA TRP A 292 16.44 -11.93 -5.59
C TRP A 292 15.67 -10.95 -4.70
N SER A 293 16.37 -10.21 -3.85
CA SER A 293 15.76 -9.19 -2.99
C SER A 293 15.08 -8.10 -3.82
N ILE A 294 15.76 -7.58 -4.85
CA ILE A 294 15.18 -6.59 -5.78
C ILE A 294 13.97 -7.19 -6.52
N ARG A 295 14.05 -8.46 -6.96
CA ARG A 295 12.94 -9.14 -7.66
C ARG A 295 11.72 -9.35 -6.76
N ILE A 296 11.92 -9.74 -5.50
CA ILE A 296 10.83 -9.93 -4.53
C ILE A 296 10.15 -8.58 -4.28
N PHE A 297 10.93 -7.54 -3.99
CA PHE A 297 10.40 -6.19 -3.77
C PHE A 297 9.64 -5.66 -4.98
N ALA A 298 10.20 -5.82 -6.19
CA ALA A 298 9.54 -5.47 -7.44
C ALA A 298 8.22 -6.24 -7.64
N SER A 299 8.20 -7.54 -7.30
CA SER A 299 7.01 -8.37 -7.41
C SER A 299 5.91 -7.90 -6.45
N VAL A 300 6.26 -7.53 -5.22
CA VAL A 300 5.32 -6.96 -4.25
C VAL A 300 4.74 -5.64 -4.77
N MET A 301 5.58 -4.74 -5.31
CA MET A 301 5.09 -3.49 -5.92
C MET A 301 4.09 -3.75 -7.06
N ILE A 302 4.41 -4.69 -7.96
CA ILE A 302 3.49 -5.06 -9.05
C ILE A 302 2.19 -5.65 -8.48
N LEU A 303 2.25 -6.50 -7.46
CA LEU A 303 1.04 -7.05 -6.84
C LEU A 303 0.17 -5.98 -6.16
N GLN A 304 0.78 -4.93 -5.63
CA GLN A 304 0.05 -3.79 -5.04
C GLN A 304 -0.57 -2.85 -6.09
N SER A 305 -0.25 -3.01 -7.38
CA SER A 305 -0.75 -2.15 -8.46
C SER A 305 -2.24 -2.36 -8.80
N SER A 306 -2.88 -3.42 -8.31
CA SER A 306 -4.33 -3.58 -8.44
C SER A 306 -4.94 -4.11 -7.15
N VAL A 307 -6.22 -3.79 -6.93
CA VAL A 307 -7.02 -4.35 -5.84
C VAL A 307 -7.47 -5.77 -6.19
N ASP A 308 -7.60 -6.04 -7.50
CA ASP A 308 -8.02 -7.34 -7.98
C ASP A 308 -6.81 -8.30 -8.04
N PRO A 309 -6.82 -9.40 -7.27
CA PRO A 309 -5.67 -10.30 -7.19
C PRO A 309 -5.38 -11.01 -8.50
N LEU A 310 -6.40 -11.28 -9.33
CA LEU A 310 -6.21 -11.93 -10.63
C LEU A 310 -5.53 -10.99 -11.62
N LEU A 311 -5.98 -9.73 -11.70
CA LEU A 311 -5.32 -8.72 -12.54
C LEU A 311 -3.90 -8.40 -12.05
N ALA A 312 -3.69 -8.30 -10.74
CA ALA A 312 -2.38 -8.09 -10.14
C ALA A 312 -1.40 -9.24 -10.48
N ALA A 313 -1.86 -10.50 -10.37
CA ALA A 313 -1.08 -11.66 -10.76
C ALA A 313 -0.78 -11.68 -12.27
N GLY A 314 -1.77 -11.34 -13.11
CA GLY A 314 -1.59 -11.18 -14.54
C GLY A 314 -0.53 -10.13 -14.89
N ALA A 315 -0.56 -8.98 -14.21
CA ALA A 315 0.43 -7.92 -14.37
C ALA A 315 1.84 -8.39 -13.98
N LEU A 316 1.97 -9.20 -12.94
CA LEU A 316 3.26 -9.78 -12.53
C LEU A 316 3.83 -10.70 -13.61
N VAL A 317 3.02 -11.62 -14.13
CA VAL A 317 3.43 -12.53 -15.22
C VAL A 317 3.87 -11.74 -16.45
N CYS A 318 3.06 -10.75 -16.86
CA CYS A 318 3.41 -9.85 -17.96
C CYS A 318 4.71 -9.10 -17.68
N GLY A 319 4.90 -8.56 -16.48
CA GLY A 319 6.11 -7.86 -16.07
C GLY A 319 7.36 -8.74 -16.13
N VAL A 320 7.27 -10.01 -15.72
CA VAL A 320 8.36 -11.00 -15.84
C VAL A 320 8.71 -11.27 -17.30
N ILE A 321 7.70 -11.43 -18.16
CA ILE A 321 7.91 -11.66 -19.61
C ILE A 321 8.57 -10.44 -20.26
N VAL A 322 7.98 -9.25 -20.06
CA VAL A 322 8.49 -7.98 -20.60
C VAL A 322 9.92 -7.74 -20.12
N SER A 323 10.19 -7.95 -18.84
CA SER A 323 11.54 -7.74 -18.29
C SER A 323 12.58 -8.71 -18.85
N SER A 324 12.19 -9.97 -19.06
CA SER A 324 13.04 -10.98 -19.71
C SER A 324 13.35 -10.62 -21.17
N ILE A 325 12.36 -10.16 -21.94
CA ILE A 325 12.53 -9.72 -23.32
C ILE A 325 13.43 -8.49 -23.37
N LEU A 326 13.15 -7.47 -22.55
CA LEU A 326 13.91 -6.23 -22.53
C LEU A 326 15.38 -6.48 -22.18
N ARG A 327 15.64 -7.39 -21.23
CA ARG A 327 17.00 -7.81 -20.88
C ARG A 327 17.73 -8.48 -22.05
N ARG A 328 17.06 -9.37 -22.80
CA ARG A 328 17.65 -10.02 -23.98
C ARG A 328 17.97 -9.00 -25.08
N VAL A 329 17.07 -8.07 -25.36
CA VAL A 329 17.26 -7.04 -26.39
C VAL A 329 18.37 -6.07 -25.98
N GLY A 330 18.37 -5.59 -24.74
CA GLY A 330 19.40 -4.70 -24.21
C GLY A 330 20.80 -5.32 -24.28
N ARG A 331 20.94 -6.60 -23.90
CA ARG A 331 22.21 -7.32 -24.02
C ARG A 331 22.70 -7.43 -25.47
N ARG A 332 21.80 -7.67 -26.42
CA ARG A 332 22.15 -7.74 -27.86
C ARG A 332 22.59 -6.37 -28.40
N ARG A 333 21.91 -5.29 -28.02
CA ARG A 333 22.29 -3.93 -28.45
C ARG A 333 23.63 -3.50 -27.88
N PHE A 334 23.88 -3.80 -26.61
CA PHE A 334 25.17 -3.50 -25.97
C PHE A 334 26.33 -4.21 -26.67
N MET A 335 26.16 -5.50 -27.01
CA MET A 335 27.18 -6.24 -27.77
C MET A 335 27.41 -5.70 -29.18
N ARG A 336 26.38 -5.13 -29.84
CA ARG A 336 26.52 -4.52 -31.18
C ARG A 336 27.16 -3.13 -31.17
N HIS A 337 27.23 -2.46 -30.03
CA HIS A 337 27.92 -1.17 -29.92
C HIS A 337 29.39 -1.31 -29.52
N LEU A 338 29.80 -2.50 -29.07
CA LEU A 338 31.16 -2.81 -28.66
C LEU A 338 32.00 -3.49 -29.75
N TYR A 339 31.39 -3.82 -30.90
CA TYR A 339 32.00 -4.48 -32.05
C TYR A 339 31.64 -3.71 -33.31
#